data_AF-A0A1B6MAD4-F1
#
_entry.id   AF-A0A1B6MAD4-F1
#
_cell.length_a   1.000
_cell.length_b   1.000
_cell.length_c   1.000
_cell.angle_alpha   90.00
_cell.angle_beta   90.00
_cell.angle_gamma   90.00
#
_symmetry.space_group_name_H-M   'P 1'
#
loop_
_entity.id
_entity.type
_entity.pdbx_description
1 polymer ?
#
loop_
_entity_poly.entity_id
_entity_poly.type
_entity_poly.pdbx_seq_one_letter_code
_entity_poly.pdbx_strand_id
1 'polypeptide(L)'
;RQAAMISNASFLLEHTSANMIRSFLQGKLQDVESGNVRELVTMLPSIDISTIGLMPELECDEVALPCDHTRKYRTITGWCNNLQNPHFGKSFQPFIRLLPAVYEDGLGKPRATSVTGKPLPSPRMVSRNIHTDTSNLHTRYALMVMQFAQITDHDLTFTPVNKGFINEGILNCLSCDSMVTVHPQCFPIPVPEGDPFFPSV
;
A
#
# COMPACT_ATOMS: atom_id res chain seq x y z
N ARG A 1 2.33 -3.72 15.75
CA ARG A 1 1.56 -4.98 15.73
C ARG A 1 0.31 -4.86 14.85
N GLN A 2 -0.63 -3.96 15.16
CA GLN A 2 -1.86 -3.76 14.36
C GLN A 2 -1.62 -3.47 12.87
N ALA A 3 -0.66 -2.59 12.55
CA ALA A 3 -0.33 -2.30 11.15
C ALA A 3 0.12 -3.53 10.35
N ALA A 4 0.84 -4.47 10.99
CA ALA A 4 1.24 -5.72 10.34
C ALA A 4 0.06 -6.68 10.16
N MET A 5 -0.86 -6.74 11.12
CA MET A 5 -2.09 -7.53 10.98
C MET A 5 -2.94 -7.03 9.81
N ILE A 6 -3.04 -5.70 9.66
CA ILE A 6 -3.74 -5.08 8.53
C ILE A 6 -3.04 -5.39 7.21
N SER A 7 -1.71 -5.30 7.14
CA SER A 7 -0.97 -5.68 5.93
C SER A 7 -1.27 -7.12 5.49
N ASN A 8 -1.27 -8.06 6.44
CA ASN A 8 -1.53 -9.47 6.15
C ASN A 8 -2.99 -9.72 5.72
N ALA A 9 -3.96 -8.99 6.31
CA ALA A 9 -5.36 -9.01 5.87
C ALA A 9 -5.52 -8.41 4.46
N SER A 10 -4.82 -7.31 4.17
CA SER A 10 -4.81 -6.67 2.84
C SER A 10 -4.33 -7.63 1.75
N PHE A 11 -3.35 -8.48 2.03
CA PHE A 11 -2.91 -9.52 1.09
C PHE A 11 -4.05 -10.49 0.74
N LEU A 12 -4.82 -10.96 1.74
CA LEU A 12 -5.96 -11.85 1.49
C LEU A 12 -7.02 -11.14 0.65
N LEU A 13 -7.33 -9.89 0.95
CA LEU A 13 -8.31 -9.08 0.23
C LEU A 13 -7.88 -8.83 -1.23
N GLU A 14 -6.59 -8.57 -1.46
CA GLU A 14 -6.05 -8.44 -2.81
C GLU A 14 -6.23 -9.75 -3.60
N HIS A 15 -5.86 -10.88 -2.99
CA HIS A 15 -5.95 -12.18 -3.65
C HIS A 15 -7.39 -12.60 -3.95
N THR A 16 -8.33 -12.38 -3.00
CA THR A 16 -9.74 -12.68 -3.20
C THR A 16 -10.35 -11.79 -4.27
N SER A 17 -10.05 -10.49 -4.25
CA SER A 17 -10.50 -9.54 -5.27
C SER A 17 -10.00 -9.92 -6.66
N ALA A 18 -8.72 -10.28 -6.79
CA ALA A 18 -8.15 -10.72 -8.05
C ALA A 18 -8.80 -11.99 -8.59
N ASN A 19 -9.05 -12.98 -7.72
CA ASN A 19 -9.71 -14.24 -8.12
C ASN A 19 -11.18 -14.03 -8.49
N MET A 20 -11.89 -13.16 -7.77
CA MET A 20 -13.28 -12.79 -8.08
C MET A 20 -13.36 -12.14 -9.46
N ILE A 21 -12.50 -11.17 -9.74
CA ILE A 21 -12.49 -10.46 -11.03
C ILE A 21 -12.12 -11.40 -12.18
N ARG A 22 -11.11 -12.27 -11.99
CA ARG A 22 -10.78 -13.29 -13.00
C ARG A 22 -11.96 -14.24 -13.25
N SER A 23 -12.68 -14.65 -12.20
CA SER A 23 -13.85 -15.51 -12.34
C SER A 23 -15.00 -14.80 -13.05
N PHE A 24 -15.19 -13.51 -12.80
CA PHE A 24 -16.15 -12.66 -13.52
C PHE A 24 -15.81 -12.57 -15.01
N LEU A 25 -14.56 -12.24 -15.33
CA LEU A 25 -14.06 -12.18 -16.71
C LEU A 25 -14.17 -13.51 -17.46
N GLN A 26 -14.09 -14.64 -16.75
CA GLN A 26 -14.27 -15.98 -17.30
C GLN A 26 -15.75 -16.40 -17.44
N GLY A 27 -16.71 -15.52 -17.11
CA GLY A 27 -18.14 -15.82 -17.17
C GLY A 27 -18.60 -16.87 -16.16
N LYS A 28 -17.83 -17.10 -15.09
CA LYS A 28 -18.15 -18.10 -14.05
C LYS A 28 -19.05 -17.55 -12.94
N LEU A 29 -19.23 -16.23 -12.89
CA LEU A 29 -20.18 -15.57 -11.99
C LEU A 29 -21.49 -15.33 -12.76
N GLN A 30 -22.52 -16.09 -12.41
CA GLN A 30 -23.78 -16.15 -13.18
C GLN A 30 -24.76 -15.00 -12.89
N ASP A 31 -24.57 -14.26 -11.79
CA ASP A 31 -25.57 -13.29 -11.28
C ASP A 31 -25.12 -11.82 -11.30
N VAL A 32 -24.09 -11.48 -12.06
CA VAL A 32 -23.60 -10.09 -12.13
C VAL A 32 -24.03 -9.48 -13.46
N GLU A 33 -25.00 -8.56 -13.40
CA GLU A 33 -25.39 -7.71 -14.53
C GLU A 33 -24.14 -7.10 -15.18
N SER A 34 -24.20 -6.95 -16.50
CA SER A 34 -23.11 -6.63 -17.43
C SER A 34 -22.37 -5.31 -17.12
N GLY A 35 -21.65 -5.26 -16.01
CA GLY A 35 -20.87 -4.12 -15.56
C GLY A 35 -19.47 -4.12 -16.18
N ASN A 36 -18.94 -2.92 -16.42
CA ASN A 36 -17.57 -2.76 -16.88
C ASN A 36 -16.60 -3.15 -15.74
N VAL A 37 -15.73 -4.13 -15.97
CA VAL A 37 -14.72 -4.56 -14.98
C VAL A 37 -13.88 -3.41 -14.46
N ARG A 38 -13.55 -2.45 -15.32
CA ARG A 38 -12.77 -1.28 -14.92
C ARG A 38 -13.47 -0.42 -13.87
N GLU A 39 -14.79 -0.35 -13.97
CA GLU A 39 -15.64 0.37 -13.02
C GLU A 39 -15.73 -0.38 -11.69
N LEU A 40 -15.93 -1.71 -11.74
CA LEU A 40 -15.90 -2.57 -10.56
C LEU A 40 -14.60 -2.42 -9.77
N VAL A 41 -13.45 -2.44 -10.47
CA VAL A 41 -12.13 -2.25 -9.86
C VAL A 41 -11.99 -0.89 -9.17
N THR A 42 -12.53 0.17 -9.77
CA THR A 42 -12.47 1.49 -9.15
C THR A 42 -13.34 1.61 -7.90
N MET A 43 -14.38 0.78 -7.77
CA MET A 43 -15.25 0.75 -6.60
C MET A 43 -14.72 -0.12 -5.46
N LEU A 44 -13.93 -1.17 -5.75
CA LEU A 44 -13.43 -2.11 -4.73
C LEU A 44 -12.86 -1.46 -3.47
N PRO A 45 -12.03 -0.40 -3.54
CA PRO A 45 -11.45 0.22 -2.34
C PRO A 45 -12.47 0.94 -1.45
N SER A 46 -13.68 1.21 -1.96
CA SER A 46 -14.74 1.93 -1.25
C SER A 46 -15.75 0.99 -0.57
N ILE A 47 -15.60 -0.32 -0.76
CA ILE A 47 -16.49 -1.31 -0.16
C ILE A 47 -16.12 -1.46 1.33
N ASP A 48 -17.11 -1.33 2.19
CA ASP A 48 -16.95 -1.61 3.62
C ASP A 48 -16.83 -3.11 3.86
N ILE A 49 -15.67 -3.53 4.33
CA ILE A 49 -15.31 -4.93 4.61
C ILE A 49 -15.33 -5.25 6.10
N SER A 50 -15.74 -4.31 6.97
CA SER A 50 -15.82 -4.51 8.42
C SER A 50 -16.71 -5.70 8.81
N THR A 51 -17.75 -5.96 8.01
CA THR A 51 -18.70 -7.06 8.19
C THR A 51 -18.16 -8.44 7.81
N ILE A 52 -17.05 -8.50 7.07
CA ILE A 52 -16.49 -9.75 6.51
C ILE A 52 -15.57 -10.44 7.55
N GLY A 53 -15.27 -9.80 8.68
CA GLY A 53 -14.46 -10.39 9.76
C GLY A 53 -13.01 -10.70 9.38
N LEU A 54 -12.56 -10.21 8.23
CA LEU A 54 -11.17 -10.36 7.74
C LEU A 54 -10.24 -9.30 8.33
N MET A 55 -10.79 -8.23 8.89
CA MET A 55 -9.99 -7.18 9.52
C MET A 55 -9.72 -7.54 10.99
N PRO A 56 -8.47 -7.40 11.45
CA PRO A 56 -8.13 -7.64 12.85
C PRO A 56 -8.86 -6.64 13.74
N GLU A 57 -9.33 -7.10 14.90
CA GLU A 57 -9.88 -6.22 15.93
C GLU A 57 -8.77 -5.27 16.40
N LEU A 58 -9.01 -3.97 16.22
CA LEU A 58 -8.06 -2.96 16.60
C LEU A 58 -8.20 -2.68 18.10
N GLU A 59 -7.15 -3.04 18.84
CA GLU A 59 -6.95 -2.56 20.20
C GLU A 59 -7.11 -1.03 20.28
N CYS A 60 -7.92 -0.56 21.23
CA CYS A 60 -8.29 0.85 21.43
C CYS A 60 -9.09 1.51 20.29
N ASP A 61 -9.88 0.75 19.53
CA ASP A 61 -10.77 1.34 18.52
C ASP A 61 -12.06 1.91 19.15
N GLU A 62 -12.03 3.21 19.42
CA GLU A 62 -13.20 3.92 19.92
C GLU A 62 -14.18 4.22 18.77
N VAL A 63 -15.10 3.29 18.48
CA VAL A 63 -16.11 3.43 17.41
C VAL A 63 -17.51 3.62 17.99
N ALA A 64 -17.66 4.55 18.94
CA ALA A 64 -18.97 4.89 19.50
C ALA A 64 -19.73 5.85 18.55
N LEU A 65 -20.98 5.50 18.23
CA LEU A 65 -21.91 6.33 17.48
C LEU A 65 -23.18 6.62 18.32
N PRO A 66 -23.78 7.82 18.21
CA PRO A 66 -23.31 8.96 17.41
C PRO A 66 -22.05 9.63 18.01
N CYS A 67 -21.32 10.39 17.19
CA CYS A 67 -20.16 11.15 17.67
C CYS A 67 -20.55 12.15 18.77
N ASP A 68 -19.81 12.16 19.87
CA ASP A 68 -19.94 13.17 20.93
C ASP A 68 -19.17 14.45 20.56
N HIS A 69 -19.90 15.45 20.08
CA HIS A 69 -19.36 16.77 19.73
C HIS A 69 -18.92 17.60 20.95
N THR A 70 -19.22 17.17 22.18
CA THR A 70 -18.83 17.86 23.42
C THR A 70 -17.47 17.41 23.95
N ARG A 71 -16.87 16.37 23.35
CA ARG A 71 -15.57 15.84 23.75
C ARG A 71 -14.47 16.88 23.55
N LYS A 72 -13.71 17.14 24.61
CA LYS A 72 -12.68 18.20 24.64
C LYS A 72 -11.38 17.82 23.92
N TYR A 73 -11.10 16.52 23.78
CA TYR A 73 -9.83 16.02 23.29
C TYR A 73 -10.02 15.11 22.08
N ARG A 74 -8.99 15.07 21.24
CA ARG A 74 -8.92 14.18 20.08
C ARG A 74 -8.89 12.73 20.55
N THR A 75 -9.51 11.86 19.79
CA THR A 75 -9.34 10.41 19.93
C THR A 75 -7.95 10.02 19.44
N ILE A 76 -7.40 8.94 19.99
CA ILE A 76 -6.10 8.40 19.56
C ILE A 76 -6.13 7.95 18.09
N THR A 77 -7.28 7.45 17.64
CA THR A 77 -7.47 6.96 16.27
C THR A 77 -7.83 8.06 15.27
N GLY A 78 -8.11 9.29 15.71
CA GLY A 78 -8.66 10.34 14.83
C GLY A 78 -10.17 10.21 14.55
N TRP A 79 -10.84 9.17 15.09
CA TRP A 79 -12.29 9.00 15.03
C TRP A 79 -13.07 10.24 15.47
N CYS A 80 -14.19 10.53 14.79
CA CYS A 80 -15.08 11.66 15.06
C CYS A 80 -14.43 13.05 14.96
N ASN A 81 -13.24 13.19 14.34
CA ASN A 81 -12.72 14.53 14.05
C ASN A 81 -13.67 15.30 13.11
N ASN A 82 -14.26 14.60 12.14
CA ASN A 82 -15.36 15.10 11.32
C ASN A 82 -16.68 14.48 11.81
N LEU A 83 -17.60 15.31 12.30
CA LEU A 83 -18.87 14.85 12.90
C LEU A 83 -19.85 14.24 11.89
N GLN A 84 -19.75 14.64 10.61
CA GLN A 84 -20.61 14.12 9.55
C GLN A 84 -20.05 12.82 8.96
N ASN A 85 -18.72 12.73 8.85
CA ASN A 85 -18.00 11.60 8.28
C ASN A 85 -16.91 11.13 9.26
N PRO A 86 -17.28 10.37 10.31
CA PRO A 86 -16.38 10.06 11.43
C PRO A 86 -15.08 9.31 11.07
N HIS A 87 -15.05 8.65 9.90
CA HIS A 87 -13.89 7.92 9.39
C HIS A 87 -12.84 8.82 8.72
N PHE A 88 -13.15 10.08 8.39
CA PHE A 88 -12.21 10.95 7.68
C PHE A 88 -11.00 11.28 8.54
N GLY A 89 -9.82 10.86 8.06
CA GLY A 89 -8.56 11.02 8.81
C GLY A 89 -8.38 10.05 9.97
N LYS A 90 -9.29 9.07 10.14
CA LYS A 90 -9.08 7.98 11.10
C LYS A 90 -7.86 7.15 10.68
N SER A 91 -7.07 6.71 11.64
CA SER A 91 -5.97 5.77 11.40
C SER A 91 -6.48 4.43 10.87
N PHE A 92 -5.58 3.69 10.24
CA PHE A 92 -5.86 2.36 9.68
C PHE A 92 -6.98 2.35 8.62
N GLN A 93 -7.12 3.46 7.89
CA GLN A 93 -7.97 3.59 6.71
C GLN A 93 -7.11 3.49 5.44
N PRO A 94 -7.68 3.05 4.30
CA PRO A 94 -7.00 3.14 3.02
C PRO A 94 -6.70 4.61 2.67
N PHE A 95 -5.58 4.84 1.98
CA PHE A 95 -5.30 6.17 1.43
C PHE A 95 -6.37 6.58 0.41
N ILE A 96 -6.75 7.86 0.46
CA ILE A 96 -7.59 8.43 -0.59
C ILE A 96 -6.83 8.45 -1.92
N ARG A 97 -7.51 8.10 -3.00
CA ARG A 97 -6.94 8.19 -4.35
C ARG A 97 -7.40 9.48 -5.02
N LEU A 98 -6.47 10.42 -5.22
CA LEU A 98 -6.73 11.65 -5.98
C LEU A 98 -6.90 11.37 -7.49
N LEU A 99 -6.28 10.29 -7.97
CA LEU A 99 -6.39 9.79 -9.34
C LEU A 99 -6.60 8.28 -9.34
N PRO A 100 -7.22 7.71 -10.38
CA PRO A 100 -7.37 6.26 -10.52
C PRO A 100 -6.03 5.52 -10.44
N ALA A 101 -6.05 4.33 -9.85
CA ALA A 101 -4.86 3.47 -9.79
C ALA A 101 -4.45 2.98 -11.18
N VAL A 102 -3.15 2.82 -11.41
CA VAL A 102 -2.60 2.28 -12.67
C VAL A 102 -1.68 1.11 -12.36
N TYR A 103 -2.23 -0.10 -12.50
CA TYR A 103 -1.54 -1.37 -12.34
C TYR A 103 -1.34 -2.05 -13.70
N GLU A 104 -0.37 -2.95 -13.81
CA GLU A 104 -0.08 -3.69 -15.06
C GLU A 104 -1.28 -4.52 -15.52
N ASP A 105 -1.95 -5.17 -14.57
CA ASP A 105 -3.14 -6.01 -14.79
C ASP A 105 -4.45 -5.26 -14.51
N GLY A 106 -4.36 -3.96 -14.25
CA GLY A 106 -5.48 -3.13 -13.83
C GLY A 106 -5.95 -3.37 -12.40
N LEU A 107 -5.37 -4.28 -11.62
CA LEU A 107 -5.83 -4.66 -10.28
C LEU A 107 -4.86 -4.33 -9.16
N GLY A 108 -3.68 -4.94 -9.21
CA GLY A 108 -2.74 -4.89 -8.10
C GLY A 108 -1.30 -5.15 -8.51
N LYS A 109 -1.06 -5.77 -9.67
CA LYS A 109 0.29 -6.03 -10.15
C LYS A 109 1.02 -4.70 -10.43
N PRO A 110 2.18 -4.43 -9.80
CA PRO A 110 2.96 -3.24 -10.07
C PRO A 110 3.23 -3.08 -11.56
N ARG A 111 3.11 -1.85 -12.05
CA ARG A 111 3.30 -1.51 -13.45
C ARG A 111 4.73 -1.81 -13.89
N ALA A 112 4.88 -2.52 -15.01
CA ALA A 112 6.15 -2.86 -15.65
C ALA A 112 6.25 -2.34 -17.09
N THR A 113 5.13 -1.93 -17.70
CA THR A 113 5.07 -1.47 -19.10
C THR A 113 4.82 0.04 -19.21
N SER A 114 5.61 0.73 -20.03
CA SER A 114 5.49 2.17 -20.32
C SER A 114 4.29 2.49 -21.21
N VAL A 115 3.97 3.77 -21.37
CA VAL A 115 2.88 4.23 -22.26
C VAL A 115 3.14 3.93 -23.74
N THR A 116 4.39 3.59 -24.11
CA THR A 116 4.79 3.21 -25.47
C THR A 116 4.79 1.69 -25.70
N GLY A 117 4.37 0.90 -24.70
CA GLY A 117 4.40 -0.56 -24.75
C GLY A 117 5.76 -1.19 -24.45
N LYS A 118 6.81 -0.38 -24.23
CA LYS A 118 8.15 -0.88 -23.85
C LYS A 118 8.26 -1.13 -22.33
N PRO A 119 9.11 -2.06 -21.87
CA PRO A 119 9.38 -2.24 -20.44
C PRO A 119 9.87 -0.95 -19.76
N LEU A 120 9.44 -0.73 -18.52
CA LEU A 120 9.95 0.32 -17.66
C LEU A 120 11.39 0.01 -17.21
N PRO A 121 12.24 1.04 -17.04
CA PRO A 121 13.58 0.83 -16.53
C PRO A 121 13.57 0.29 -15.10
N SER A 122 14.55 -0.54 -14.75
CA SER A 122 14.77 -0.96 -13.36
C SER A 122 14.91 0.28 -12.46
N PRO A 123 14.26 0.31 -11.28
CA PRO A 123 14.44 1.38 -10.30
C PRO A 123 15.91 1.61 -9.92
N ARG A 124 16.72 0.53 -9.87
CA ARG A 124 18.16 0.64 -9.60
C ARG A 124 18.91 1.34 -10.72
N MET A 125 18.56 1.06 -11.97
CA MET A 125 19.14 1.73 -13.12
C MET A 125 18.81 3.23 -13.14
N VAL A 126 17.57 3.61 -12.77
CA VAL A 126 17.18 5.02 -12.61
C VAL A 126 17.94 5.67 -11.45
N SER A 127 18.04 5.01 -10.31
CA SER A 127 18.83 5.47 -9.16
C SER A 127 20.27 5.79 -9.58
N ARG A 128 20.94 4.83 -10.22
CA ARG A 128 22.34 4.98 -10.67
C ARG A 128 22.54 6.12 -11.69
N ASN A 129 21.67 6.20 -12.70
CA ASN A 129 21.90 7.10 -13.84
C ASN A 129 21.37 8.52 -13.61
N ILE A 130 20.41 8.70 -12.70
CA ILE A 130 19.74 10.00 -12.47
C ILE A 130 20.09 10.60 -11.11
N HIS A 131 20.28 9.79 -10.07
CA HIS A 131 20.57 10.28 -8.73
C HIS A 131 22.07 10.22 -8.47
N THR A 132 22.75 11.36 -8.60
CA THR A 132 24.17 11.46 -8.32
C THR A 132 24.42 11.44 -6.82
N ASP A 133 25.33 10.58 -6.37
CA ASP A 133 25.83 10.62 -5.00
C ASP A 133 26.87 11.74 -4.86
N THR A 134 26.42 12.90 -4.37
CA THR A 134 27.28 14.06 -4.14
C THR A 134 27.16 14.52 -2.71
N SER A 135 28.30 14.62 -2.01
CA SER A 135 28.37 15.30 -0.72
C SER A 135 28.34 16.82 -0.94
N ASN A 136 27.15 17.40 -0.89
CA ASN A 136 26.93 18.84 -1.06
C ASN A 136 26.03 19.36 0.05
N LEU A 137 26.61 20.05 1.03
CA LEU A 137 25.89 20.61 2.17
C LEU A 137 25.13 21.88 1.76
N HIS A 138 23.87 21.97 2.16
CA HIS A 138 23.06 23.14 1.88
C HIS A 138 23.53 24.35 2.72
N THR A 139 23.87 25.46 2.06
CA THR A 139 24.48 26.63 2.74
C THR A 139 23.48 27.50 3.51
N ARG A 140 22.18 27.39 3.21
CA ARG A 140 21.12 28.22 3.82
C ARG A 140 20.25 27.49 4.84
N TYR A 141 20.17 26.17 4.78
CA TYR A 141 19.20 25.40 5.57
C TYR A 141 19.96 24.45 6.49
N ALA A 142 19.60 24.48 7.77
CA ALA A 142 20.12 23.53 8.73
C ALA A 142 19.55 22.13 8.44
N LEU A 143 20.27 21.11 8.91
CA LEU A 143 19.83 19.71 8.85
C LEU A 143 18.45 19.49 9.51
N MET A 144 18.05 20.38 10.42
CA MET A 144 16.72 20.37 11.06
C MET A 144 15.56 20.42 10.05
N VAL A 145 15.74 21.02 8.85
CA VAL A 145 14.69 21.01 7.83
C VAL A 145 14.35 19.58 7.38
N MET A 146 15.39 18.76 7.12
CA MET A 146 15.21 17.34 6.76
C MET A 146 14.59 16.57 7.93
N GLN A 147 15.12 16.76 9.15
CA GLN A 147 14.65 16.00 10.30
C GLN A 147 13.19 16.32 10.67
N PHE A 148 12.78 17.59 10.56
CA PHE A 148 11.40 18.00 10.81
C PHE A 148 10.43 17.46 9.76
N ALA A 149 10.88 17.39 8.49
CA ALA A 149 10.10 16.77 7.42
C ALA A 149 9.83 15.28 7.70
N GLN A 150 10.83 14.54 8.19
CA GLN A 150 10.64 13.12 8.57
C GLN A 150 9.69 12.98 9.77
N ILE A 151 9.79 13.86 10.77
CA ILE A 151 8.85 13.86 11.92
C ILE A 151 7.42 14.08 11.43
N THR A 152 7.23 15.04 10.53
CA THR A 152 5.91 15.37 9.98
C THR A 152 5.36 14.23 9.11
N ASP A 153 6.20 13.63 8.26
CA ASP A 153 5.83 12.47 7.44
C ASP A 153 5.35 11.30 8.32
N HIS A 154 6.10 10.99 9.38
CA HIS A 154 5.77 9.90 10.30
C HIS A 154 4.56 10.17 11.20
N ASP A 155 4.16 11.42 11.40
CA ASP A 155 2.91 11.79 12.09
C ASP A 155 1.71 11.60 11.15
N LEU A 156 1.88 11.95 9.87
CA LEU A 156 0.79 11.96 8.90
C LEU A 156 0.51 10.59 8.28
N THR A 157 1.54 9.82 7.93
CA THR A 157 1.37 8.61 7.12
C THR A 157 2.29 7.48 7.51
N PHE A 158 1.79 6.25 7.34
CA PHE A 158 2.58 5.04 7.45
C PHE A 158 1.98 3.94 6.58
N THR A 159 2.78 3.32 5.71
CA THR A 159 2.36 2.14 4.93
C THR A 159 3.07 0.91 5.50
N PRO A 160 2.35 -0.02 6.17
CA PRO A 160 2.96 -1.22 6.68
C PRO A 160 3.44 -2.14 5.55
N VAL A 161 4.53 -2.84 5.79
CA VAL A 161 5.03 -3.90 4.90
C VAL A 161 4.50 -5.26 5.33
N ASN A 162 4.30 -6.15 4.36
CA ASN A 162 3.87 -7.52 4.61
C ASN A 162 4.90 -8.28 5.43
N LYS A 163 4.42 -9.04 6.40
CA LYS A 163 5.25 -9.89 7.27
C LYS A 163 4.79 -11.32 7.17
N GLY A 164 5.72 -12.26 7.35
CA GLY A 164 5.38 -13.68 7.34
C GLY A 164 4.31 -14.00 8.39
N PHE A 165 3.33 -14.84 8.03
CA PHE A 165 2.32 -15.34 8.96
C PHE A 165 2.94 -16.15 10.12
N ILE A 166 4.12 -16.74 9.86
CA ILE A 166 4.89 -17.53 10.82
C ILE A 166 6.10 -16.67 11.22
N ASN A 167 6.26 -16.42 12.53
CA ASN A 167 7.35 -15.68 13.19
C ASN A 167 7.35 -14.14 13.13
N GLU A 168 6.33 -13.47 12.59
CA GLU A 168 6.20 -11.99 12.53
C GLU A 168 7.43 -11.24 11.97
N GLY A 169 8.31 -11.95 11.25
CA GLY A 169 9.53 -11.42 10.66
C GLY A 169 9.28 -10.68 9.35
N ILE A 170 10.18 -9.75 9.00
CA ILE A 170 10.24 -9.18 7.65
C ILE A 170 10.54 -10.32 6.68
N LEU A 171 9.81 -10.35 5.56
CA LEU A 171 10.00 -11.34 4.51
C LEU A 171 11.41 -11.23 3.91
N ASN A 172 12.12 -12.35 3.79
CA ASN A 172 13.43 -12.37 3.13
C ASN A 172 13.25 -12.41 1.60
N CYS A 173 13.01 -11.25 1.01
CA CYS A 173 12.78 -11.11 -0.43
C CYS A 173 14.07 -10.87 -1.25
N LEU A 174 15.24 -11.33 -0.77
CA LEU A 174 16.52 -11.05 -1.43
C LEU A 174 16.65 -11.73 -2.81
N SER A 175 16.22 -12.99 -2.93
CA SER A 175 16.31 -13.73 -4.19
C SER A 175 15.32 -13.20 -5.24
N CYS A 176 15.71 -13.19 -6.51
CA CYS A 176 14.85 -12.77 -7.63
C CYS A 176 13.58 -13.65 -7.78
N ASP A 177 13.63 -14.90 -7.33
CA ASP A 177 12.49 -15.84 -7.33
C ASP A 177 11.68 -15.81 -6.03
N SER A 178 11.99 -14.91 -5.09
CA SER A 178 11.34 -14.83 -3.76
C SER A 178 9.84 -14.58 -3.81
N MET A 179 9.32 -14.02 -4.89
CA MET A 179 7.88 -13.92 -5.14
C MET A 179 7.19 -15.30 -5.15
N VAL A 180 7.91 -16.34 -5.59
CA VAL A 180 7.42 -17.72 -5.68
C VAL A 180 7.94 -18.56 -4.51
N THR A 181 9.22 -18.40 -4.14
CA THR A 181 9.89 -19.25 -3.15
C THR A 181 9.69 -18.81 -1.70
N VAL A 182 9.34 -17.54 -1.47
CA VAL A 182 9.19 -16.96 -0.13
C VAL A 182 7.77 -16.45 0.10
N HIS A 183 7.32 -15.47 -0.67
CA HIS A 183 5.98 -14.88 -0.51
C HIS A 183 5.56 -14.09 -1.75
N PRO A 184 4.28 -14.15 -2.20
CA PRO A 184 3.80 -13.40 -3.38
C PRO A 184 3.91 -11.87 -3.31
N GLN A 185 4.15 -11.34 -2.10
CA GLN A 185 4.36 -9.91 -1.86
C GLN A 185 5.84 -9.50 -1.95
N CYS A 186 6.75 -10.46 -2.15
CA CYS A 186 8.12 -10.14 -2.49
C CYS A 186 8.19 -9.57 -3.91
N PHE A 187 8.77 -8.39 -4.03
CA PHE A 187 9.00 -7.71 -5.31
C PHE A 187 10.46 -7.21 -5.35
N PRO A 188 11.42 -8.12 -5.56
CA PRO A 188 12.84 -7.77 -5.56
C PRO A 188 13.17 -6.80 -6.70
N ILE A 189 14.11 -5.88 -6.46
CA ILE A 189 14.65 -4.98 -7.48
C ILE A 189 15.89 -5.64 -8.09
N PRO A 190 15.86 -6.08 -9.37
CA PRO A 190 17.02 -6.70 -9.98
C PRO A 190 18.17 -5.72 -10.10
N VAL A 191 19.38 -6.19 -9.77
CA VAL A 191 20.62 -5.41 -9.87
C VAL A 191 21.12 -5.53 -11.31
N PRO A 192 21.25 -4.41 -12.06
CA PRO A 192 21.75 -4.45 -13.42
C PRO A 192 23.22 -4.87 -13.48
N GLU A 193 23.63 -5.47 -14.60
CA GLU A 193 25.04 -5.77 -14.84
C GLU A 193 25.91 -4.50 -14.76
N GLY A 194 27.11 -4.66 -14.21
CA GLY A 194 28.06 -3.56 -14.03
C GLY A 194 27.58 -2.48 -13.06
N ASP A 195 26.67 -2.81 -12.13
CA ASP A 195 26.41 -1.95 -10.97
C ASP A 195 27.71 -1.82 -10.14
N PRO A 196 28.13 -0.59 -9.79
CA PRO A 196 29.41 -0.37 -9.14
C PRO A 196 29.41 -0.73 -7.64
N PHE A 197 28.22 -0.91 -7.03
CA PHE A 197 28.09 -1.10 -5.58
C PHE A 197 27.53 -2.47 -5.23
N PHE A 198 26.48 -2.92 -5.92
CA PHE A 198 25.86 -4.22 -5.66
C PHE A 198 26.37 -5.26 -6.66
N PRO A 199 26.62 -6.51 -6.22
CA PRO A 199 26.88 -7.60 -7.15
C PRO A 199 25.62 -7.86 -8.00
N SER A 200 25.80 -8.26 -9.25
CA SER A 200 24.69 -8.72 -10.10
C SER A 200 24.08 -9.98 -9.50
N VAL A 201 22.77 -9.95 -9.25
CA VAL A 201 21.97 -11.08 -8.74
C VAL A 201 20.70 -11.20 -9.57
#